data_AF-A0A123TWX7-F1
#
_entry.id   AF-A0A123TWX7-F1
#
_cell.length_a   1.000
_cell.length_b   1.000
_cell.length_c   1.000
_cell.angle_alpha   90.00
_cell.angle_beta   90.00
_cell.angle_gamma   90.00
#
_symmetry.space_group_name_H-M   'P 1'
#
loop_
_entity.id
_entity.type
_entity.pdbx_description
1 polymer ?
#
loop_
_entity_poly.entity_id
_entity_poly.type
_entity_poly.pdbx_seq_one_letter_code
_entity_poly.pdbx_strand_id
1 'polypeptide(L)'
;MEVKWVNYLETPLRGAELTALLEKMGSQPSAVTRLKEEERAELSEEEIFERLVEEPATLNRPIIEREQTAFLCRPLEIIKEKMPEYDWSDYL
;
A
#
# COMPACT_ATOMS: atom_id res chain seq x y z
N MET A 1 13.88 15.31 -7.93
CA MET A 1 13.59 14.34 -6.85
C MET A 1 13.83 12.95 -7.41
N GLU A 2 14.50 12.09 -6.65
CA GLU A 2 14.65 10.69 -7.04
C GLU A 2 13.41 9.92 -6.56
N VAL A 3 12.75 9.19 -7.47
CA VAL A 3 11.61 8.33 -7.16
C VAL A 3 12.01 6.90 -7.46
N LYS A 4 11.87 6.05 -6.46
CA LYS A 4 12.07 4.61 -6.61
C LYS A 4 10.72 3.95 -6.90
N TRP A 5 10.58 3.41 -8.10
CA TRP A 5 9.44 2.55 -8.45
C TRP A 5 9.68 1.14 -7.93
N VAL A 6 8.70 0.60 -7.19
CA VAL A 6 8.76 -0.75 -6.65
C VAL A 6 7.64 -1.57 -7.27
N ASN A 7 8.01 -2.60 -8.04
CA ASN A 7 7.05 -3.60 -8.51
C ASN A 7 6.85 -4.65 -7.41
N TYR A 8 5.91 -4.38 -6.50
CA TYR A 8 5.62 -5.24 -5.35
C TYR A 8 5.06 -6.62 -5.71
N LEU A 9 4.66 -6.85 -6.97
CA LEU A 9 4.26 -8.17 -7.45
C LEU A 9 5.48 -9.03 -7.82
N GLU A 10 6.53 -8.41 -8.36
CA GLU A 10 7.79 -9.10 -8.69
C GLU A 10 8.76 -9.15 -7.51
N THR A 11 8.77 -8.11 -6.68
CA THR A 11 9.57 -7.99 -5.45
C THR A 11 8.63 -7.70 -4.28
N PRO A 12 8.00 -8.74 -3.71
CA PRO A 12 7.08 -8.62 -2.58
C PRO A 12 7.69 -7.95 -1.36
N LEU A 13 6.86 -7.21 -0.62
CA LEU A 13 7.23 -6.73 0.70
C LEU A 13 7.34 -7.92 1.67
N ARG A 14 8.43 -7.95 2.43
CA ARG A 14 8.56 -8.85 3.58
C ARG A 14 7.72 -8.33 4.74
N GLY A 15 7.39 -9.19 5.69
CA GLY A 15 6.61 -8.81 6.88
C GLY A 15 7.14 -7.55 7.58
N ALA A 16 8.45 -7.46 7.83
CA ALA A 16 9.04 -6.27 8.45
C ALA A 16 8.88 -4.99 7.62
N GLU A 17 8.92 -5.08 6.30
CA GLU A 17 8.74 -3.94 5.39
C GLU A 17 7.27 -3.51 5.37
N LEU A 18 6.34 -4.46 5.35
CA LEU A 18 4.91 -4.18 5.43
C LEU A 18 4.53 -3.57 6.79
N THR A 19 5.09 -4.06 7.91
CA THR A 19 4.89 -3.47 9.23
C THR A 19 5.33 -2.02 9.25
N ALA A 20 6.55 -1.73 8.81
CA ALA A 20 7.07 -0.35 8.77
C ALA A 20 6.22 0.56 7.86
N LEU A 21 5.72 0.03 6.74
CA LEU A 21 4.84 0.76 5.84
C LEU A 21 3.49 1.09 6.51
N LEU A 22 2.86 0.11 7.17
CA LEU A 22 1.60 0.29 7.91
C LEU A 22 1.74 1.29 9.07
N GLU A 23 2.86 1.26 9.78
CA GLU A 23 3.18 2.23 10.83
C GLU A 23 3.25 3.66 10.27
N LYS A 24 3.93 3.86 9.13
CA LYS A 24 3.97 5.17 8.43
C LYS A 24 2.59 5.63 7.94
N MET A 25 1.71 4.69 7.61
CA MET A 25 0.33 4.97 7.22
C MET A 25 -0.60 5.20 8.41
N GLY A 26 -0.18 4.83 9.63
CA GLY A 26 -1.07 4.73 10.79
C GLY A 26 -2.29 3.84 10.53
N SER A 27 -2.11 2.77 9.74
CA SER A 27 -3.21 1.95 9.21
C SER A 27 -3.11 0.50 9.67
N GLN A 28 -4.27 -0.16 9.75
CA GLN A 28 -4.37 -1.60 9.95
C GLN A 28 -4.32 -2.34 8.60
N PRO A 29 -3.92 -3.64 8.56
CA PRO A 29 -3.94 -4.47 7.36
C PRO A 29 -5.27 -4.41 6.57
N SER A 30 -6.41 -4.45 7.27
CA SER A 30 -7.75 -4.37 6.69
C SER A 30 -8.05 -3.08 5.91
N ALA A 31 -7.33 -2.00 6.21
CA ALA A 31 -7.47 -0.70 5.53
C ALA A 31 -6.69 -0.62 4.21
N VAL A 32 -5.69 -1.49 4.01
CA VAL A 32 -4.79 -1.45 2.84
C VAL A 32 -4.96 -2.63 1.91
N THR A 33 -5.80 -3.59 2.27
CA THR A 33 -6.10 -4.74 1.43
C THR A 33 -7.04 -4.40 0.26
N ARG A 34 -6.97 -5.17 -0.82
CA ARG A 34 -7.94 -5.19 -1.92
C ARG A 34 -8.91 -6.37 -1.86
N LEU A 35 -8.89 -7.14 -0.77
CA LEU A 35 -9.89 -8.18 -0.50
C LEU A 35 -11.29 -7.57 -0.54
N LYS A 36 -12.27 -8.40 -0.93
CA LYS A 36 -13.67 -7.96 -0.90
C LYS A 36 -14.12 -7.79 0.55
N GLU A 37 -15.17 -7.00 0.74
CA GLU A 37 -15.68 -6.71 2.09
C GLU A 37 -16.12 -7.98 2.81
N GLU A 38 -16.74 -8.92 2.10
CA GLU A 38 -17.20 -10.19 2.67
C GLU A 38 -16.02 -11.06 3.12
N GLU A 39 -14.98 -11.18 2.29
CA GLU A 39 -13.76 -11.93 2.61
C GLU A 39 -13.02 -11.31 3.80
N ARG A 40 -12.95 -9.98 3.85
CA ARG A 40 -12.28 -9.24 4.93
C ARG A 40 -13.02 -9.35 6.25
N ALA A 41 -14.35 -9.41 6.24
CA ALA A 41 -15.17 -9.51 7.45
C ALA A 41 -14.99 -10.84 8.20
N GLU A 42 -14.50 -11.88 7.52
CA GLU A 42 -14.26 -13.20 8.08
C GLU A 42 -12.84 -13.39 8.63
N LEU A 43 -11.96 -12.39 8.46
CA LEU A 43 -10.54 -12.47 8.82
C LEU A 43 -10.17 -11.47 9.91
N SER A 44 -9.24 -11.87 10.79
CA SER A 44 -8.56 -10.98 11.71
C SER A 44 -7.50 -10.12 11.01
N GLU A 45 -7.05 -9.05 11.67
CA GLU A 45 -5.95 -8.22 11.15
C GLU A 45 -4.65 -9.01 10.95
N GLU A 46 -4.39 -10.01 11.80
CA GLU A 46 -3.22 -10.89 11.68
C GLU A 46 -3.32 -11.78 10.44
N GLU A 47 -4.48 -12.41 10.20
CA GLU A 47 -4.71 -13.22 8.99
C GLU A 47 -4.66 -12.38 7.70
N ILE A 48 -5.18 -11.14 7.74
CA ILE A 48 -5.07 -10.22 6.60
C ILE A 48 -3.60 -9.84 6.39
N PHE A 49 -2.84 -9.56 7.45
CA PHE A 49 -1.43 -9.23 7.35
C PHE A 49 -0.62 -10.37 6.71
N GLU A 50 -0.82 -11.61 7.18
CA GLU A 50 -0.17 -12.79 6.59
C GLU A 50 -0.51 -12.90 5.10
N ARG A 51 -1.79 -12.73 4.74
CA ARG A 51 -2.22 -12.75 3.35
C ARG A 51 -1.55 -11.67 2.50
N LEU A 52 -1.38 -10.46 3.02
CA LEU A 52 -0.71 -9.36 2.30
C LEU A 52 0.77 -9.69 2.00
N VAL A 53 1.43 -10.42 2.89
CA VAL A 53 2.83 -10.86 2.72
C VAL A 53 2.94 -12.05 1.77
N GLU A 54 2.07 -13.04 1.91
CA GLU A 54 2.09 -14.27 1.11
C GLU A 54 1.53 -14.09 -0.30
N GLU A 55 0.51 -13.23 -0.44
CA GLU A 55 -0.17 -12.95 -1.69
C GLU A 55 -0.13 -11.44 -1.98
N PRO A 56 0.97 -10.93 -2.55
CA PRO A 56 1.18 -9.49 -2.76
C PRO A 56 0.04 -8.86 -3.55
N ALA A 57 -0.59 -9.60 -4.46
CA ALA A 57 -1.75 -9.13 -5.21
C ALA A 57 -2.90 -8.64 -4.31
N THR A 58 -3.03 -9.12 -3.08
CA THR A 58 -4.04 -8.68 -2.11
C THR A 58 -3.75 -7.31 -1.50
N LEU A 59 -2.54 -6.77 -1.64
CA LEU A 59 -2.22 -5.39 -1.26
C LEU A 59 -2.77 -4.40 -2.30
N ASN A 60 -3.50 -3.40 -1.80
CA ASN A 60 -4.07 -2.34 -2.63
C ASN A 60 -2.97 -1.37 -3.11
N ARG A 61 -3.23 -0.68 -4.23
CA ARG A 61 -2.21 0.12 -4.92
C ARG A 61 -2.83 1.34 -5.64
N PRO A 62 -2.04 2.39 -5.92
CA PRO A 62 -0.65 2.58 -5.50
C PRO A 62 -0.53 3.03 -4.05
N ILE A 63 0.56 2.63 -3.40
CA ILE A 63 0.98 3.20 -2.12
C ILE A 63 2.18 4.10 -2.39
N ILE A 64 2.12 5.34 -1.89
CA ILE A 64 3.24 6.28 -1.93
C ILE A 64 3.86 6.32 -0.54
N GLU A 65 5.13 5.94 -0.47
CA GLU A 65 5.94 6.03 0.75
C GLU A 65 6.84 7.27 0.67
N ARG A 66 6.84 8.06 1.74
CA ARG A 66 7.76 9.18 1.98
C ARG A 66 8.54 8.90 3.26
N GLU A 67 9.46 9.80 3.64
CA GLU A 67 10.38 9.59 4.77
C GLU A 67 9.64 9.18 6.06
N GLN A 68 8.60 9.94 6.44
CA GLN A 68 7.89 9.74 7.72
C GLN A 68 6.42 9.32 7.57
N THR A 69 5.92 9.16 6.34
CA THR A 69 4.51 8.90 6.10
C THR A 69 4.32 8.07 4.84
N ALA A 70 3.21 7.37 4.73
CA ALA A 70 2.81 6.67 3.53
C ALA A 70 1.30 6.78 3.31
N PHE A 71 0.86 6.67 2.06
CA PHE A 71 -0.52 6.87 1.66
C PHE A 71 -0.97 5.81 0.65
N LEU A 72 -2.11 5.17 0.90
CA LEU A 72 -2.83 4.45 -0.14
C LEU A 72 -3.57 5.46 -1.01
N CYS A 73 -3.16 5.63 -2.26
CA CYS A 73 -3.75 6.59 -3.19
C CYS A 73 -4.97 5.99 -3.91
N ARG A 74 -6.06 5.84 -3.16
CA ARG A 74 -7.37 5.40 -3.62
C ARG A 74 -8.42 6.35 -3.02
N PRO A 75 -9.10 7.20 -3.81
CA PRO A 75 -9.10 7.26 -5.28
C PRO A 75 -7.75 7.76 -5.84
N LEU A 76 -7.46 7.47 -7.12
CA LEU A 76 -6.11 7.60 -7.69
C LEU A 76 -5.64 9.06 -7.77
N GLU A 77 -6.58 9.98 -7.94
CA GLU A 77 -6.38 11.40 -8.13
C GLU A 77 -5.66 12.05 -6.95
N ILE A 78 -5.77 11.48 -5.73
CA ILE A 78 -5.11 12.00 -4.53
C ILE A 78 -3.57 11.90 -4.61
N ILE A 79 -3.02 11.14 -5.56
CA ILE A 79 -1.57 11.02 -5.74
C ILE A 79 -0.89 12.38 -5.99
N LYS A 80 -1.57 13.28 -6.72
CA LYS A 80 -1.09 14.66 -6.96
C LYS A 80 -1.14 15.51 -5.69
N GLU A 81 -2.07 15.24 -4.78
CA GLU A 81 -2.14 15.92 -3.49
C GLU A 81 -1.03 15.43 -2.54
N LYS A 82 -0.77 14.11 -2.53
CA LYS A 82 0.22 13.50 -1.62
C LYS A 82 1.66 13.74 -2.05
N MET A 83 1.89 13.92 -3.35
CA MET A 83 3.21 14.14 -3.95
C MET A 83 3.11 15.11 -5.15
N PRO A 84 2.75 16.38 -4.90
CA PRO A 84 2.57 17.41 -5.93
C PRO A 84 3.86 17.77 -6.68
N GLU A 85 5.01 17.47 -6.11
CA GLU A 85 6.33 17.79 -6.65
C GLU A 85 6.79 16.81 -7.76
N TYR A 86 6.07 15.71 -7.99
CA TYR A 86 6.36 14.74 -9.04
C TYR A 86 5.42 14.92 -10.24
N ASP A 87 5.97 14.80 -11.46
CA ASP A 87 5.16 14.79 -12.67
C ASP A 87 4.53 13.41 -12.88
N TRP A 88 3.23 13.32 -12.61
CA TRP A 88 2.45 12.09 -12.74
C TRP A 88 1.86 11.88 -14.15
N SER A 89 2.20 12.71 -15.13
CA SER A 89 1.62 12.66 -16.49
C SER A 89 1.80 11.32 -17.20
N ASP A 90 2.89 10.60 -16.93
CA ASP A 90 3.14 9.28 -17.52
C ASP A 90 2.44 8.13 -16.77
N TYR A 91 1.94 8.38 -15.55
CA TYR A 91 1.31 7.36 -14.70
C TYR A 91 -0.22 7.43 -14.69
N LEU A 92 -0.78 8.63 -14.84
CA LEU A 92 -2.23 8.90 -14.84
C LEU A 92 -2.80 8.97 -16.25
#